data_AF-A0A4Z0V531-F1
#
_entry.id   AF-A0A4Z0V531-F1
#
_cell.length_a   1.000
_cell.length_b   1.000
_cell.length_c   1.000
_cell.angle_alpha   90.00
_cell.angle_beta   90.00
_cell.angle_gamma   90.00
#
_symmetry.space_group_name_H-M   'P 1'
#
loop_
_entity.id
_entity.type
_entity.pdbx_description
1 polymer ?
#
loop_
_entity_poly.entity_id
_entity_poly.type
_entity_poly.pdbx_seq_one_letter_code
_entity_poly.pdbx_strand_id
1 'polypeptide(L)'
;MRLSHCDNPKIKEQADAWLVSIGLQDVAELTVSALLLDLAIRNVKGEITREEVSQRLKVHYGDTLYEEPKSGLDGGYEVVPPASPKIKEIEEYNRKLRPALYARLDKERNLN
;
A
#
# COMPACT_ATOMS: atom_id res chain seq x y z
N MET A 1 -21.56 -12.99 -16.74
CA MET A 1 -22.19 -12.61 -15.47
C MET A 1 -23.34 -11.63 -15.76
N ARG A 2 -24.59 -12.08 -15.77
CA ARG A 2 -25.78 -11.27 -16.09
C ARG A 2 -26.33 -10.60 -14.82
N LEU A 3 -25.63 -9.60 -14.30
CA LEU A 3 -26.18 -8.68 -13.29
C LEU A 3 -26.63 -7.34 -13.90
N SER A 4 -26.48 -7.18 -15.22
CA SER A 4 -26.70 -5.92 -15.95
C SER A 4 -28.17 -5.50 -16.17
N HIS A 5 -29.15 -6.21 -15.60
CA HIS A 5 -30.58 -5.97 -15.86
C HIS A 5 -31.39 -5.84 -14.56
N CYS A 6 -30.87 -5.13 -13.56
CA CYS A 6 -31.67 -4.72 -12.41
C CYS A 6 -32.07 -3.24 -12.55
N ASP A 7 -33.37 -2.96 -12.64
CA ASP A 7 -33.91 -1.59 -12.79
C ASP A 7 -33.75 -0.74 -11.53
N ASN A 8 -33.17 -1.28 -10.46
CA ASN A 8 -32.85 -0.54 -9.25
C ASN A 8 -31.47 0.12 -9.39
N PRO A 9 -31.39 1.47 -9.48
CA PRO A 9 -30.14 2.18 -9.72
C PRO A 9 -29.09 1.93 -8.63
N LYS A 10 -29.51 1.72 -7.38
CA LYS A 10 -28.59 1.42 -6.27
C LYS A 10 -27.95 0.05 -6.39
N ILE A 11 -28.72 -0.95 -6.82
CA ILE A 11 -28.21 -2.31 -7.04
C ILE A 11 -27.23 -2.32 -8.21
N LYS A 12 -27.54 -1.55 -9.28
CA LYS A 12 -26.65 -1.39 -10.42
C LYS A 12 -25.33 -0.74 -10.03
N GLU A 13 -25.37 0.38 -9.32
CA GLU A 13 -24.16 1.09 -8.85
C GLU A 13 -23.27 0.19 -8.00
N GLN A 14 -23.87 -0.59 -7.09
CA GLN A 14 -23.15 -1.53 -6.26
C GLN A 14 -22.54 -2.67 -7.07
N ALA A 15 -23.26 -3.20 -8.07
CA ALA A 15 -22.75 -4.24 -8.96
C ALA A 15 -21.58 -3.73 -9.82
N ASP A 16 -21.68 -2.51 -10.36
CA ASP A 16 -20.63 -1.88 -11.15
C ASP A 16 -19.37 -1.64 -10.30
N ALA A 17 -19.52 -1.20 -9.05
CA ALA A 17 -18.40 -1.05 -8.11
C ALA A 17 -17.68 -2.39 -7.85
N TRP A 18 -18.43 -3.48 -7.63
CA TRP A 18 -17.86 -4.82 -7.49
C TRP A 18 -17.12 -5.29 -8.73
N LEU A 19 -17.68 -5.05 -9.93
CA LEU A 19 -17.04 -5.42 -11.19
C LEU A 19 -15.72 -4.69 -11.41
N VAL A 20 -15.66 -3.39 -11.11
CA VAL A 20 -14.42 -2.61 -11.20
C VAL A 20 -13.37 -3.14 -10.23
N SER A 21 -13.74 -3.34 -8.95
CA SER A 21 -12.78 -3.81 -7.94
C SER A 21 -12.25 -5.22 -8.24
N ILE A 22 -13.10 -6.12 -8.74
CA ILE A 22 -12.69 -7.47 -9.14
C ILE A 22 -11.84 -7.43 -10.41
N GLY A 23 -12.21 -6.62 -11.41
CA GLY A 23 -11.43 -6.44 -12.63
C GLY A 23 -10.05 -5.85 -12.39
N LEU A 24 -9.88 -4.99 -11.39
CA LEU A 24 -8.57 -4.47 -10.99
C LEU A 24 -7.62 -5.56 -10.45
N GLN A 25 -8.15 -6.67 -9.93
CA GLN A 25 -7.32 -7.81 -9.51
C GLN A 25 -6.71 -8.53 -10.71
N ASP A 26 -7.45 -8.65 -11.81
CA ASP A 26 -6.97 -9.25 -13.07
C ASP A 26 -5.81 -8.44 -13.67
N VAL A 27 -5.90 -7.10 -13.61
CA VAL A 27 -4.80 -6.19 -14.01
C VAL A 27 -3.54 -6.39 -13.16
N ALA A 28 -3.70 -6.84 -11.91
CA ALA A 28 -2.60 -7.16 -11.01
C ALA A 28 -2.13 -8.64 -11.12
N GLU A 29 -2.59 -9.39 -12.12
CA GLU A 29 -2.30 -10.81 -12.33
C GLU A 29 -2.73 -11.71 -11.15
N LEU A 30 -3.73 -11.27 -10.38
CA LEU A 30 -4.26 -12.03 -9.25
C LEU A 30 -5.47 -12.87 -9.66
N THR A 31 -5.53 -14.11 -9.16
CA THR A 31 -6.70 -14.96 -9.37
C THR A 31 -7.82 -14.55 -8.42
N VAL A 32 -8.97 -14.18 -8.99
CA VAL A 32 -10.17 -13.82 -8.21
C VAL A 32 -10.66 -15.03 -7.43
N SER A 33 -10.83 -14.85 -6.12
CA SER A 33 -11.34 -15.89 -5.23
C SER A 33 -12.82 -16.19 -5.46
N ALA A 34 -13.18 -17.47 -5.49
CA ALA A 34 -14.58 -17.92 -5.54
C ALA A 34 -15.41 -17.38 -4.36
N LEU A 35 -14.80 -17.22 -3.18
CA LEU A 35 -15.46 -16.61 -2.03
C LEU A 35 -15.81 -15.14 -2.28
N LEU A 36 -14.90 -14.39 -2.89
CA LEU A 36 -15.11 -12.96 -3.17
C LEU A 36 -16.29 -12.77 -4.15
N LEU A 37 -16.38 -13.64 -5.16
CA LEU A 37 -17.50 -13.66 -6.11
C LEU A 37 -18.84 -13.96 -5.42
N ASP A 38 -18.87 -14.95 -4.52
CA ASP A 38 -20.08 -15.29 -3.75
C ASP A 38 -20.52 -14.12 -2.86
N LEU A 39 -19.59 -13.51 -2.12
CA LEU A 39 -19.88 -12.34 -1.27
C LEU A 39 -20.39 -11.15 -2.08
N ALA A 40 -19.79 -10.86 -3.24
CA ALA A 40 -20.23 -9.80 -4.13
C ALA A 40 -21.68 -10.02 -4.60
N ILE A 41 -22.03 -11.24 -5.02
CA ILE A 41 -23.38 -11.58 -5.46
C ILE A 41 -24.40 -11.39 -4.32
N ARG A 42 -24.11 -11.92 -3.12
CA ARG A 42 -25.01 -11.79 -1.97
C ARG A 42 -25.18 -10.33 -1.53
N ASN A 43 -24.12 -9.55 -1.60
CA ASN A 43 -24.14 -8.13 -1.24
C ASN A 43 -24.96 -7.29 -2.23
N VAL A 44 -24.80 -7.51 -3.54
CA VAL A 44 -25.61 -6.85 -4.59
C VAL A 44 -27.09 -7.21 -4.47
N LYS A 45 -27.41 -8.46 -4.10
CA LYS A 45 -28.80 -8.88 -3.83
C LYS A 45 -29.38 -8.32 -2.53
N GLY A 46 -28.56 -7.68 -1.68
CA GLY A 46 -28.97 -7.17 -0.37
C GLY A 46 -29.15 -8.27 0.69
N GLU A 47 -28.66 -9.49 0.43
CA GLU A 47 -28.72 -10.61 1.40
C GLU A 47 -27.75 -10.40 2.57
N ILE A 48 -26.66 -9.64 2.34
CA ILE A 48 -25.67 -9.29 3.35
C ILE A 48 -25.26 -7.81 3.23
N THR A 49 -24.98 -7.18 4.36
CA THR A 49 -24.50 -5.79 4.39
C THR A 49 -23.01 -5.69 4.03
N ARG A 50 -22.54 -4.46 3.78
CA ARG A 50 -21.12 -4.20 3.50
C ARG A 50 -20.23 -4.53 4.70
N GLU A 51 -20.73 -4.31 5.90
CA GLU A 51 -20.04 -4.59 7.17
C GLU A 51 -19.86 -6.09 7.35
N GLU A 52 -20.91 -6.88 7.08
CA GLU A 52 -20.86 -8.34 7.11
C GLU A 52 -19.86 -8.90 6.08
N VAL A 53 -19.85 -8.35 4.86
CA VAL A 53 -18.83 -8.68 3.85
C VAL A 53 -17.42 -8.43 4.39
N SER A 54 -17.19 -7.26 4.98
CA SER A 54 -15.88 -6.88 5.53
C SER A 54 -15.43 -7.82 6.65
N GLN A 55 -16.35 -8.22 7.54
CA GLN A 55 -16.06 -9.18 8.61
C GLN A 55 -15.71 -10.57 8.05
N ARG A 56 -16.46 -11.07 7.06
CA ARG A 56 -16.18 -12.38 6.44
C ARG A 56 -14.87 -12.40 5.69
N LEU A 57 -14.55 -11.31 4.97
CA LEU A 57 -13.24 -11.16 4.33
C LEU A 57 -12.12 -11.15 5.37
N LYS A 58 -12.30 -10.42 6.49
CA LYS A 58 -11.34 -10.39 7.59
C LYS A 58 -11.13 -11.76 8.24
N VAL A 59 -12.19 -12.54 8.43
CA VAL A 59 -12.09 -13.90 8.99
C VAL A 59 -11.40 -14.86 8.02
N HIS A 60 -11.73 -14.78 6.73
CA HIS A 60 -11.25 -15.75 5.74
C HIS A 60 -9.82 -15.48 5.26
N TYR A 61 -9.46 -14.21 5.07
CA TYR A 61 -8.10 -13.81 4.69
C TYR A 61 -7.22 -13.53 5.91
N GLY A 62 -7.80 -13.43 7.11
CA GLY A 62 -7.10 -13.08 8.33
C GLY A 62 -6.73 -11.59 8.39
N ASP A 63 -6.04 -11.18 9.46
CA ASP A 63 -5.32 -9.90 9.55
C ASP A 63 -4.10 -9.84 8.61
N THR A 64 -4.12 -10.56 7.47
CA THR A 64 -3.29 -10.17 6.32
C THR A 64 -3.89 -8.91 5.68
N LEU A 65 -4.06 -7.87 6.49
CA LEU A 65 -3.63 -6.55 6.02
C LEU A 65 -2.26 -6.78 5.41
N TYR A 66 -2.02 -6.21 4.24
CA TYR A 66 -0.67 -5.95 3.79
C TYR A 66 0.17 -5.54 5.02
N GLU A 67 0.97 -6.46 5.57
CA GLU A 67 2.25 -6.02 6.08
C GLU A 67 2.94 -5.58 4.79
N GLU A 68 3.25 -4.29 4.69
CA GLU A 68 4.34 -3.90 3.80
C GLU A 68 5.42 -4.97 3.95
N PRO A 69 5.97 -5.52 2.86
CA PRO A 69 7.10 -6.40 3.00
C PRO A 69 8.03 -5.67 3.94
N LYS A 70 8.31 -6.27 5.11
CA LYS A 70 9.52 -5.95 5.83
C LYS A 70 10.62 -6.38 4.88
N SER A 71 10.87 -5.55 3.86
CA SER A 71 12.19 -5.37 3.33
C SER A 71 13.05 -5.35 4.59
N GLY A 72 14.13 -6.13 4.66
CA GLY A 72 14.97 -6.17 5.86
C GLY A 72 15.48 -4.79 6.32
N LEU A 73 15.12 -3.73 5.59
CA LEU A 73 15.04 -2.34 5.99
C LEU A 73 13.67 -2.10 6.66
N ASP A 74 13.56 -2.41 7.95
CA ASP A 74 12.66 -1.64 8.81
C ASP A 74 12.96 -0.17 8.50
N GLY A 75 12.01 0.54 7.90
CA GLY A 75 12.15 1.96 7.56
C GLY A 75 12.33 2.86 8.79
N GLY A 76 12.58 2.29 9.98
CA GLY A 76 13.10 2.96 11.14
C GLY A 76 14.35 3.77 10.84
N TYR A 77 14.25 5.08 11.10
CA TYR A 77 15.40 5.95 11.14
C TYR A 77 16.09 5.80 12.50
N GLU A 78 17.39 5.56 12.50
CA GLU A 78 18.22 5.71 13.70
C GLU A 78 18.57 7.19 13.89
N VAL A 79 18.21 7.77 15.05
CA VAL A 79 18.70 9.10 15.44
C VAL A 79 20.13 8.96 15.94
N VAL A 80 21.10 9.32 15.09
CA VAL A 80 22.52 9.30 15.44
C VAL A 80 22.88 10.55 16.26
N PRO A 81 23.41 10.42 17.49
CA PRO A 81 23.85 11.57 18.28
C PRO A 81 24.96 12.37 17.57
N PRO A 82 25.00 13.70 17.69
CA PRO A 82 25.99 14.54 16.99
C PRO A 82 27.46 14.19 17.29
N ALA A 83 27.75 13.68 18.49
CA ALA A 83 29.09 13.28 18.91
C ALA A 83 29.49 11.85 18.49
N SER A 84 28.59 11.11 17.82
CA SER A 84 28.84 9.73 17.43
C SER A 84 29.94 9.65 16.36
N PRO A 85 30.88 8.68 16.43
CA PRO A 85 31.87 8.46 15.37
C PRO A 85 31.21 8.14 14.01
N LYS A 86 29.99 7.58 14.03
CA LYS A 86 29.18 7.27 12.83
C LYS A 86 28.88 8.51 11.99
N ILE A 87 28.84 9.70 12.59
CA ILE A 87 28.65 10.96 11.85
C ILE A 87 29.82 11.22 10.90
N LYS A 88 31.07 10.97 11.34
CA LYS A 88 32.26 11.16 10.49
C LYS A 88 32.28 10.17 9.33
N GLU A 89 31.96 8.91 9.60
CA GLU A 89 31.88 7.87 8.57
C GLU A 89 30.84 8.21 7.50
N ILE A 90 29.66 8.68 7.92
CA ILE A 90 28.61 9.16 7.01
C ILE A 90 29.10 10.37 6.20
N GLU A 91 29.79 11.32 6.82
CA GLU A 91 30.33 12.49 6.12
C GLU A 91 31.38 12.10 5.07
N GLU A 92 32.33 11.23 5.41
CA GLU A 92 33.36 10.75 4.47
C GLU A 92 32.76 9.98 3.29
N TYR A 93 31.76 9.13 3.56
CA TYR A 93 31.03 8.41 2.51
C TYR A 93 30.31 9.39 1.58
N ASN A 94 29.59 10.35 2.15
CA ASN A 94 28.86 11.35 1.37
C ASN A 94 29.79 12.28 0.58
N ARG A 95 30.99 12.59 1.08
CA ARG A 95 32.03 13.34 0.35
C ARG A 95 32.46 12.62 -0.93
N LYS A 96 32.58 11.29 -0.89
CA LYS A 96 32.89 10.48 -2.08
C LYS A 96 31.75 10.48 -3.10
N LEU A 97 30.50 10.41 -2.63
CA LEU A 97 29.33 10.40 -3.50
C LEU A 97 28.99 11.78 -4.08
N ARG A 98 29.26 12.86 -3.35
CA ARG A 98 28.81 14.22 -3.68
C ARG A 98 29.96 15.24 -3.60
N PRO A 99 31.06 15.04 -4.33
CA PRO A 99 32.27 15.85 -4.16
C PRO A 99 32.04 17.35 -4.41
N ALA A 100 31.24 17.70 -5.42
CA ALA A 100 30.93 19.10 -5.74
C ALA A 100 30.14 19.82 -4.62
N LEU A 101 29.21 19.11 -3.97
CA LEU A 101 28.42 19.66 -2.86
C LEU A 101 29.32 19.98 -1.66
N TYR A 102 30.18 19.04 -1.29
CA TYR A 102 31.10 19.23 -0.16
C TYR A 102 32.18 20.27 -0.45
N ALA A 103 32.69 20.36 -1.68
CA ALA A 103 33.61 21.43 -2.07
C ALA A 103 32.97 22.82 -1.94
N ARG A 104 31.66 22.95 -2.16
CA ARG A 104 30.92 24.20 -1.91
C ARG A 104 30.74 24.47 -0.41
N LEU A 105 30.30 23.47 0.36
CA LEU A 105 30.11 23.61 1.81
C LEU A 105 31.41 23.95 2.54
N ASP A 106 32.54 23.38 2.12
CA ASP A 106 33.85 23.70 2.70
C ASP A 106 34.22 25.16 2.44
N LYS A 107 33.91 25.71 1.25
CA LYS A 107 34.10 27.13 0.97
C LYS A 107 33.22 28.02 1.85
N GLU A 108 31.95 27.65 2.04
CA GLU A 108 31.00 28.39 2.88
C GLU A 108 31.43 28.36 4.37
N ARG A 109 31.99 27.24 4.85
CA ARG A 109 32.55 27.13 6.21
C ARG A 109 33.82 27.95 6.43
N ASN A 110 34.63 28.14 5.39
CA ASN A 110 35.87 28.91 5.47
C ASN A 110 35.65 30.43 5.34
N LEU A 111 34.42 30.87 5.09
CA LEU A 111 34.02 32.28 4.99
C LEU A 111 33.43 32.83 6.30
N ASN A 112 33.19 31.96 7.29
CA ASN A 112 32.73 32.28 8.64
C ASN A 112 33.83 31.99 9.66
#